data_AF-A0A416D121-F1
#
_entry.id   AF-A0A416D121-F1
#
_cell.length_a   1.000
_cell.length_b   1.000
_cell.length_c   1.000
_cell.angle_alpha   90.00
_cell.angle_beta   90.00
_cell.angle_gamma   90.00
#
_symmetry.space_group_name_H-M   'P 1'
#
loop_
_entity.id
_entity.type
_entity.pdbx_description
1 polymer ?
#
loop_
_entity_poly.entity_id
_entity_poly.type
_entity_poly.pdbx_seq_one_letter_code
_entity_poly.pdbx_strand_id
1 'polypeptide(L)'
;MSLGFDVAERARKEMQEIGGKCGNNNKYTHWYSDNVENIGYNFWWCAAFVSYVVRQCGVPTSIVPNYSYCPNCIDWARRNGRLHSKHQVTNGTYTPHAGDIFLREGHTGIIVSVSGNSFTTVEGNTGGTSNCRTVGSHTWSFAGGNYDYVFNPEYSDKSNGTSSSGSMESYMYSENSYGGEKEPTAVWNNRVKENIHPAMQNLTPITPTDELRIYANDTDITEMIGNLSWKNSIYELATTMSFDIAKTDAAYLKDLMYTPQVGDIIRMVTNAEIFRGVITKADDGDKNSNKYTIADLGWYLNKTSQTYQFKNISAANAIKEICNDLSISIVMLPELTANIKQIYFDKTVSDILKDILEKCGGNYNFDFVPEGLRIYKIGDLTAILNFKWRVM
;
A
#
# COMPACT_ATOMS: atom_id res chain seq x y z
N MET A 1 -18.65 20.50 10.72
CA MET A 1 -17.57 21.11 11.53
C MET A 1 -16.74 19.93 12.04
N SER A 2 -15.49 19.80 11.61
CA SER A 2 -14.72 18.55 11.66
C SER A 2 -14.08 18.26 13.00
N LEU A 3 -13.99 16.98 13.36
CA LEU A 3 -13.31 16.50 14.56
C LEU A 3 -11.79 16.43 14.35
N GLY A 4 -11.00 16.49 15.42
CA GLY A 4 -9.54 16.26 15.35
C GLY A 4 -9.19 14.88 14.78
N PHE A 5 -10.05 13.90 15.04
CA PHE A 5 -9.96 12.58 14.41
C PHE A 5 -10.06 12.65 12.87
N ASP A 6 -10.95 13.47 12.32
CA ASP A 6 -11.11 13.60 10.87
C ASP A 6 -9.86 14.21 10.22
N VAL A 7 -9.20 15.15 10.92
CA VAL A 7 -7.94 15.75 10.50
C VAL A 7 -6.81 14.72 10.52
N ALA A 8 -6.72 13.91 11.58
CA ALA A 8 -5.74 12.82 11.66
C ALA A 8 -5.96 11.78 10.57
N GLU A 9 -7.21 11.38 10.31
CA GLU A 9 -7.57 10.47 9.23
C GLU A 9 -7.24 11.04 7.86
N ARG A 10 -7.53 12.33 7.62
CA ARG A 10 -7.17 12.97 6.35
C ARG A 10 -5.66 13.02 6.16
N ALA A 11 -4.88 13.36 7.20
CA ALA A 11 -3.43 13.34 7.13
C ALA A 11 -2.89 11.95 6.76
N ARG A 12 -3.44 10.87 7.35
CA ARG A 12 -3.07 9.49 6.98
C ARG A 12 -3.35 9.17 5.52
N LYS A 13 -4.46 9.68 4.95
CA LYS A 13 -4.77 9.51 3.53
C LYS A 13 -3.76 10.21 2.62
N GLU A 14 -3.27 11.39 3.02
CA GLU A 14 -2.25 12.09 2.24
C GLU A 14 -0.90 11.35 2.17
N MET A 15 -0.61 10.49 3.14
CA MET A 15 0.55 9.60 3.09
C MET A 15 0.39 8.46 2.06
N GLN A 16 -0.85 8.16 1.64
CA GLN A 16 -1.20 7.03 0.76
C GLN A 16 -1.28 7.44 -0.72
N GLU A 17 -1.32 8.74 -1.04
CA GLU A 17 -1.36 9.22 -2.42
C GLU A 17 0.02 9.15 -3.09
N ILE A 18 0.36 7.97 -3.62
CA ILE A 18 1.47 7.75 -4.54
C ILE A 18 1.16 8.46 -5.87
N GLY A 19 1.51 9.74 -5.97
CA GLY A 19 1.29 10.52 -7.19
C GLY A 19 1.64 12.00 -7.13
N GLY A 20 1.91 12.54 -5.94
CA GLY A 20 2.46 13.89 -5.83
C GLY A 20 3.87 13.93 -6.41
N LYS A 21 4.10 14.74 -7.46
CA LYS A 21 5.44 15.11 -7.93
C LYS A 21 6.33 15.39 -6.72
N CYS A 22 7.41 14.65 -6.56
CA CYS A 22 8.28 14.84 -5.41
C CYS A 22 9.02 16.18 -5.49
N GLY A 23 9.36 16.72 -4.32
CA GLY A 23 9.95 18.06 -4.20
C GLY A 23 8.91 19.17 -4.08
N ASN A 24 9.38 20.41 -4.26
CA ASN A 24 8.60 21.62 -3.95
C ASN A 24 7.47 21.92 -4.95
N ASN A 25 7.40 21.24 -6.10
CA ASN A 25 6.33 21.44 -7.08
C ASN A 25 5.26 20.34 -6.94
N ASN A 26 4.45 20.43 -5.89
CA ASN A 26 3.47 19.40 -5.53
C ASN A 26 2.08 20.00 -5.24
N LYS A 27 1.06 19.15 -5.15
CA LYS A 27 -0.33 19.59 -4.94
C LYS A 27 -0.54 20.48 -3.70
N TYR A 28 0.26 20.32 -2.63
CA TYR A 28 0.16 21.12 -1.41
C TYR A 28 0.66 22.56 -1.65
N THR A 29 1.80 22.68 -2.33
CA THR A 29 2.36 23.99 -2.72
C THR A 29 1.50 24.71 -3.75
N HIS A 30 0.92 23.97 -4.70
CA HIS A 30 -0.06 24.50 -5.66
C HIS A 30 -1.29 25.01 -4.95
N TRP A 31 -1.94 24.16 -4.17
CA TRP A 31 -3.13 24.55 -3.43
C TRP A 31 -2.88 25.76 -2.53
N TYR A 32 -1.75 25.81 -1.81
CA TYR A 32 -1.43 26.94 -0.94
C TYR A 32 -1.21 28.23 -1.74
N SER A 33 -0.45 28.15 -2.85
CA SER A 33 -0.16 29.33 -3.68
C SER A 33 -1.43 29.88 -4.35
N ASP A 34 -2.29 28.98 -4.80
CA ASP A 34 -3.48 29.32 -5.58
C ASP A 34 -4.64 29.79 -4.69
N ASN A 35 -4.71 29.34 -3.42
CA ASN A 35 -5.86 29.58 -2.53
C ASN A 35 -5.55 30.43 -1.29
N VAL A 36 -4.28 30.64 -0.94
CA VAL A 36 -3.90 31.34 0.30
C VAL A 36 -3.08 32.59 0.00
N GLU A 37 -1.87 32.41 -0.52
CA GLU A 37 -0.94 33.51 -0.81
C GLU A 37 -0.14 33.16 -2.06
N ASN A 38 -0.18 34.02 -3.07
CA ASN A 38 0.51 33.78 -4.35
C ASN A 38 2.03 33.99 -4.22
N ILE A 39 2.71 33.07 -3.52
CA ILE A 39 4.14 33.11 -3.18
C ILE A 39 5.00 32.16 -4.03
N GLY A 40 4.39 31.51 -5.02
CA GLY A 40 5.01 30.48 -5.85
C GLY A 40 5.31 29.19 -5.08
N TYR A 41 5.90 28.21 -5.77
CA TYR A 41 5.97 26.83 -5.25
C TYR A 41 7.28 26.50 -4.50
N ASN A 42 8.26 27.41 -4.46
CA ASN A 42 9.60 27.09 -3.95
C ASN A 42 9.79 27.40 -2.46
N PHE A 43 9.10 26.65 -1.59
CA PHE A 43 9.22 26.79 -0.14
C PHE A 43 9.11 25.45 0.60
N TRP A 44 9.50 25.44 1.87
CA TRP A 44 9.46 24.23 2.71
C TRP A 44 8.00 23.93 3.05
N TRP A 45 7.46 22.91 2.41
CA TRP A 45 6.01 22.75 2.27
C TRP A 45 5.33 21.96 3.41
N CYS A 46 6.03 21.64 4.50
CA CYS A 46 5.44 20.97 5.66
C CYS A 46 4.25 21.75 6.25
N ALA A 47 4.34 23.08 6.32
CA ALA A 47 3.28 23.95 6.78
C ALA A 47 2.10 24.06 5.79
N ALA A 48 2.39 24.14 4.49
CA ALA A 48 1.36 24.10 3.45
C ALA A 48 0.59 22.76 3.45
N PHE A 49 1.29 21.65 3.71
CA PHE A 49 0.67 20.34 3.90
C PHE A 49 -0.34 20.35 5.05
N VAL A 50 0.03 20.85 6.23
CA VAL A 50 -0.90 20.92 7.37
C VAL A 50 -2.10 21.81 7.03
N SER A 51 -1.85 23.00 6.46
CA SER A 51 -2.90 23.92 6.01
C SER A 51 -3.87 23.26 5.02
N TYR A 52 -3.34 22.54 4.03
CA TYR A 52 -4.13 21.79 3.07
C TYR A 52 -5.02 20.75 3.78
N VAL A 53 -4.44 19.89 4.62
CA VAL A 53 -5.18 18.84 5.32
C VAL A 53 -6.33 19.41 6.16
N VAL A 54 -6.08 20.45 6.95
CA VAL A 54 -7.13 21.03 7.80
C VAL A 54 -8.23 21.72 6.98
N ARG A 55 -7.89 22.38 5.86
CA ARG A 55 -8.90 22.98 4.97
C ARG A 55 -9.73 21.93 4.25
N GLN A 56 -9.12 20.82 3.87
CA GLN A 56 -9.81 19.69 3.27
C GLN A 56 -10.79 18.99 4.23
N CYS A 57 -10.58 19.13 5.53
CA CYS A 57 -11.54 18.72 6.55
C CYS A 57 -12.61 19.80 6.84
N GLY A 58 -12.54 20.97 6.20
CA GLY A 58 -13.44 22.09 6.49
C GLY A 58 -13.18 22.77 7.84
N VAL A 59 -11.98 22.60 8.42
CA VAL A 59 -11.56 23.37 9.60
C VAL A 59 -11.42 24.83 9.17
N PRO A 60 -12.08 25.81 9.81
CA PRO A 60 -11.94 27.23 9.47
C PRO A 60 -10.58 27.81 9.93
N THR A 61 -10.19 28.93 9.32
CA THR A 61 -8.96 29.69 9.67
C THR A 61 -8.96 30.23 11.11
N SER A 62 -10.15 30.36 11.72
CA SER A 62 -10.32 30.72 13.13
C SER A 62 -9.89 29.61 14.10
N ILE A 63 -9.86 28.34 13.65
CA ILE A 63 -9.46 27.19 14.47
C ILE A 63 -8.00 26.80 14.19
N VAL A 64 -7.58 26.80 12.94
CA VAL A 64 -6.17 26.62 12.53
C VAL A 64 -5.85 27.63 11.44
N PRO A 65 -4.86 28.53 11.58
CA PRO A 65 -4.52 29.48 10.52
C PRO A 65 -4.02 28.75 9.27
N ASN A 66 -4.13 29.36 8.10
CA ASN A 66 -3.26 28.93 7.00
C ASN A 66 -1.85 29.48 7.28
N TYR A 67 -0.82 28.67 7.03
CA TYR A 67 0.56 29.10 7.21
C TYR A 67 1.50 28.32 6.30
N SER A 68 2.55 29.00 5.83
CA SER A 68 3.70 28.45 5.12
C SER A 68 5.00 28.58 5.92
N TYR A 69 4.94 29.25 7.09
CA TYR A 69 6.06 29.50 7.99
C TYR A 69 5.67 29.09 9.43
N CYS A 70 6.37 28.11 10.00
CA CYS A 70 6.03 27.49 11.28
C CYS A 70 5.97 28.48 12.47
N PRO A 71 6.86 29.47 12.60
CA PRO A 71 6.79 30.46 13.68
C PRO A 71 5.48 31.24 13.70
N ASN A 72 4.87 31.51 12.54
CA ASN A 72 3.55 32.17 12.49
C ASN A 72 2.46 31.33 13.16
N CYS A 73 2.47 30.00 12.96
CA CYS A 73 1.53 29.09 13.61
C CYS A 73 1.81 28.97 15.11
N ILE A 74 3.08 28.94 15.51
CA ILE A 74 3.48 28.92 16.93
C ILE A 74 2.96 30.17 17.65
N ASP A 75 3.19 31.36 17.08
CA ASP A 75 2.75 32.62 17.67
C ASP A 75 1.22 32.75 17.68
N TRP A 76 0.55 32.25 16.65
CA TRP A 76 -0.91 32.18 16.62
C TRP A 76 -1.45 31.26 17.73
N ALA A 77 -0.95 30.03 17.83
CA ALA A 77 -1.40 29.07 18.83
C ALA A 77 -1.11 29.54 20.27
N ARG A 78 0.04 30.22 20.47
CA ARG A 78 0.40 30.82 21.75
C ARG A 78 -0.58 31.94 22.15
N ARG A 79 -0.89 32.85 21.22
CA ARG A 79 -1.84 33.95 21.46
C ARG A 79 -3.25 33.46 21.77
N ASN A 80 -3.66 32.33 21.19
CA ASN A 80 -4.96 31.72 21.45
C ASN A 80 -4.97 30.76 22.66
N GLY A 81 -3.86 30.63 23.39
CA GLY A 81 -3.78 29.78 24.59
C GLY A 81 -3.89 28.28 24.30
N ARG A 82 -3.57 27.84 23.08
CA ARG A 82 -3.69 26.44 22.62
C ARG A 82 -2.35 25.76 22.35
N LEU A 83 -1.24 26.39 22.75
CA LEU A 83 0.11 25.88 22.56
C LEU A 83 0.64 25.25 23.86
N HIS A 84 0.99 23.97 23.81
CA HIS A 84 1.59 23.23 24.91
C HIS A 84 3.08 23.00 24.63
N SER A 85 3.93 23.30 25.59
CA SER A 85 5.37 23.05 25.49
C SER A 85 5.71 21.57 25.59
N LYS A 86 6.87 21.18 25.04
CA LYS A 86 7.44 19.85 25.26
C LYS A 86 7.54 19.50 26.75
N HIS A 87 7.88 20.47 27.61
CA HIS A 87 7.93 20.24 29.06
C HIS A 87 6.56 19.78 29.61
N GLN A 88 5.48 20.44 29.19
CA GLN A 88 4.11 20.08 29.57
C GLN A 88 3.70 18.68 29.07
N VAL A 89 4.17 18.30 27.88
CA VAL A 89 3.97 16.95 27.35
C VAL A 89 4.75 15.92 28.19
N THR A 90 6.01 16.20 28.50
CA THR A 90 6.89 15.26 29.23
C THR A 90 6.51 15.05 30.68
N ASN A 91 6.01 16.08 31.35
CA ASN A 91 5.61 16.02 32.76
C ASN A 91 4.14 15.58 32.95
N GLY A 92 3.43 15.31 31.85
CA GLY A 92 2.04 14.82 31.85
C GLY A 92 0.97 15.88 32.12
N THR A 93 1.33 17.17 32.16
CA THR A 93 0.32 18.26 32.28
C THR A 93 -0.48 18.46 31.00
N TYR A 94 0.00 17.95 29.87
CA TYR A 94 -0.77 17.82 28.65
C TYR A 94 -0.46 16.50 27.93
N THR A 95 -1.50 15.76 27.58
CA THR A 95 -1.38 14.54 26.78
C THR A 95 -1.74 14.86 25.34
N PRO A 96 -0.87 14.60 24.36
CA PRO A 96 -1.21 14.77 22.95
C PRO A 96 -2.35 13.83 22.54
N HIS A 97 -3.10 14.22 21.51
CA HIS A 97 -4.21 13.48 20.91
C HIS A 97 -4.08 13.48 19.39
N ALA A 98 -4.78 12.54 18.75
CA ALA A 98 -4.90 12.54 17.29
C ALA A 98 -5.65 13.81 16.83
N GLY A 99 -5.08 14.49 15.83
CA GLY A 99 -5.57 15.77 15.31
C GLY A 99 -4.81 16.98 15.85
N ASP A 100 -4.00 16.82 16.90
CA ASP A 100 -3.08 17.86 17.33
C ASP A 100 -1.98 18.08 16.29
N ILE A 101 -1.37 19.26 16.34
CA ILE A 101 -0.32 19.66 15.40
C ILE A 101 0.96 19.83 16.20
N PHE A 102 2.00 19.05 15.90
CA PHE A 102 3.31 19.33 16.50
C PHE A 102 4.00 20.46 15.76
N LEU A 103 4.79 21.24 16.48
CA LEU A 103 5.47 22.42 15.98
C LEU A 103 6.90 22.50 16.49
N ARG A 104 7.80 22.94 15.61
CA ARG A 104 9.12 23.51 15.93
C ARG A 104 9.41 24.64 14.96
N GLU A 105 10.46 25.42 15.20
CA GLU A 105 10.76 26.62 14.39
C GLU A 105 10.83 26.34 12.87
N GLY A 106 11.35 25.17 12.47
CA GLY A 106 11.50 24.81 11.05
C GLY A 106 10.61 23.69 10.54
N HIS A 107 9.67 23.15 11.33
CA HIS A 107 8.89 21.98 10.90
C HIS A 107 7.58 21.79 11.67
N THR A 108 6.63 21.11 11.02
CA THR A 108 5.33 20.80 11.58
C THR A 108 4.74 19.55 10.94
N GLY A 109 3.76 18.96 11.63
CA GLY A 109 2.97 17.85 11.13
C GLY A 109 1.81 17.55 12.05
N ILE A 110 0.93 16.67 11.60
CA ILE A 110 -0.30 16.31 12.29
C ILE A 110 -0.04 15.04 13.08
N ILE A 111 -0.33 15.07 14.38
CA ILE A 111 -0.33 13.89 15.24
C ILE A 111 -1.48 13.00 14.82
N VAL A 112 -1.17 11.78 14.40
CA VAL A 112 -2.16 10.80 13.94
C VAL A 112 -2.42 9.72 14.97
N SER A 113 -1.48 9.40 15.86
CA SER A 113 -1.73 8.45 16.94
C SER A 113 -0.86 8.73 18.14
N VAL A 114 -1.33 8.33 19.32
CA VAL A 114 -0.61 8.44 20.58
C VAL A 114 -0.65 7.08 21.26
N SER A 115 0.51 6.58 21.68
CA SER A 115 0.66 5.28 22.31
C SER A 115 1.79 5.32 23.33
N GLY A 116 1.47 5.00 24.59
CA GLY A 116 2.40 5.15 25.70
C GLY A 116 2.95 6.57 25.79
N ASN A 117 4.28 6.69 25.91
CA ASN A 117 5.00 7.95 25.98
C ASN A 117 5.50 8.42 24.60
N SER A 118 4.73 8.15 23.55
CA SER A 118 5.09 8.47 22.18
C SER A 118 3.87 8.83 21.36
N PHE A 119 4.08 9.64 20.33
CA PHE A 119 3.08 9.94 19.32
C PHE A 119 3.67 9.79 17.92
N THR A 120 2.82 9.42 16.97
CA THR A 120 3.16 9.29 15.55
C THR A 120 2.51 10.43 14.80
N THR A 121 3.24 10.97 13.83
CA THR A 121 2.86 12.11 13.02
C THR A 121 2.83 11.74 11.55
N VAL A 122 2.06 12.50 10.77
CA VAL A 122 2.21 12.59 9.32
C VAL A 122 2.59 14.02 8.98
N GLU A 123 3.64 14.18 8.20
CA GLU A 123 4.32 15.44 7.97
C GLU A 123 4.66 15.59 6.49
N GLY A 124 4.48 16.81 5.95
CA GLY A 124 4.96 17.13 4.61
C GLY A 124 6.48 17.31 4.60
N ASN A 125 7.11 17.18 3.43
CA ASN A 125 8.53 17.45 3.22
C ASN A 125 9.52 16.63 4.08
N THR A 126 9.11 15.46 4.57
CA THR A 126 9.95 14.64 5.46
C THR A 126 10.25 13.25 4.94
N GLY A 127 9.37 12.69 4.09
CA GLY A 127 9.58 11.40 3.45
C GLY A 127 10.46 11.51 2.21
N GLY A 128 10.73 10.36 1.58
CA GLY A 128 11.53 10.27 0.35
C GLY A 128 13.02 10.51 0.55
N THR A 129 13.73 10.88 -0.51
CA THR A 129 15.18 11.12 -0.48
C THR A 129 15.49 12.61 -0.36
N SER A 130 16.76 12.97 -0.12
CA SER A 130 17.20 14.37 -0.05
C SER A 130 16.80 15.20 -1.28
N ASN A 131 16.73 14.55 -2.45
CA ASN A 131 16.47 15.18 -3.74
C ASN A 131 15.00 15.05 -4.17
N CYS A 132 14.19 14.30 -3.43
CA CYS A 132 12.83 13.92 -3.78
C CYS A 132 12.03 13.75 -2.49
N ARG A 133 11.67 14.89 -1.88
CA ARG A 133 10.93 14.93 -0.60
C ARG A 133 9.44 14.69 -0.81
N THR A 134 8.83 13.92 0.09
CA THR A 134 7.41 13.53 0.06
C THR A 134 6.75 13.71 1.43
N VAL A 135 5.46 13.38 1.53
CA VAL A 135 4.81 13.16 2.83
C VAL A 135 5.45 11.94 3.48
N GLY A 136 5.66 11.98 4.79
CA GLY A 136 6.23 10.87 5.55
C GLY A 136 5.72 10.86 6.99
N SER A 137 6.04 9.80 7.71
CA SER A 137 5.66 9.64 9.12
C SER A 137 6.86 9.56 10.04
N HIS A 138 6.71 10.13 11.24
CA HIS A 138 7.68 9.98 12.31
C HIS A 138 6.99 9.60 13.62
N THR A 139 7.64 8.72 14.39
CA THR A 139 7.26 8.45 15.77
C THR A 139 8.24 9.15 16.71
N TRP A 140 7.69 10.01 17.55
CA TRP A 140 8.41 10.84 18.48
C TRP A 140 8.08 10.38 19.91
N SER A 141 9.10 10.11 20.72
CA SER A 141 8.88 9.96 22.16
C SER A 141 8.65 11.33 22.79
N PHE A 142 7.88 11.39 23.88
CA PHE A 142 7.58 12.66 24.55
C PHE A 142 8.86 13.37 25.02
N ALA A 143 9.82 12.61 25.57
CA ALA A 143 11.08 13.17 26.05
C ALA A 143 12.12 13.39 24.94
N GLY A 144 12.25 12.45 24.00
CA GLY A 144 13.33 12.42 23.00
C GLY A 144 12.95 12.96 21.61
N GLY A 145 11.68 13.27 21.37
CA GLY A 145 11.19 13.72 20.07
C GLY A 145 11.75 15.07 19.64
N ASN A 146 11.94 15.26 18.34
CA ASN A 146 12.44 16.52 17.76
C ASN A 146 11.28 17.49 17.44
N TYR A 147 10.63 17.97 18.50
CA TYR A 147 9.57 18.97 18.49
C TYR A 147 9.72 19.92 19.68
N ASP A 148 9.17 21.13 19.59
CA ASP A 148 9.21 22.12 20.67
C ASP A 148 7.86 22.28 21.36
N TYR A 149 6.79 22.17 20.58
CA TYR A 149 5.42 22.41 21.03
C TYR A 149 4.41 21.45 20.39
N VAL A 150 3.26 21.32 21.05
CA VAL A 150 2.04 20.71 20.50
C VAL A 150 0.94 21.76 20.53
N PHE A 151 0.39 22.08 19.36
CA PHE A 151 -0.80 22.90 19.21
C PHE A 151 -2.03 21.99 19.23
N ASN A 152 -2.98 22.31 20.11
CA ASN A 152 -4.27 21.64 20.25
C ASN A 152 -5.40 22.49 19.65
N PRO A 153 -5.79 22.30 18.38
CA PRO A 153 -6.86 23.09 17.79
C PRO A 153 -8.21 22.83 18.47
N GLU A 154 -9.05 23.85 18.54
CA GLU A 154 -10.41 23.73 19.09
C GLU A 154 -11.36 23.20 18.02
N TYR A 155 -11.25 21.91 17.73
CA TYR A 155 -12.21 21.23 16.87
C TYR A 155 -13.59 21.22 17.53
N SER A 156 -14.65 21.37 16.73
CA SER A 156 -16.02 21.35 17.24
C SER A 156 -16.42 19.94 17.68
N ASP A 157 -16.62 19.74 18.98
CA ASP A 157 -17.18 18.50 19.50
C ASP A 157 -18.65 18.34 19.09
N LYS A 158 -19.07 17.11 18.72
CA LYS A 158 -20.50 16.80 18.62
C LYS A 158 -21.09 16.71 20.03
N SER A 159 -21.55 17.81 20.60
CA SER A 159 -22.53 17.77 21.69
C SER A 159 -23.95 17.63 21.11
N ASN A 160 -24.67 16.61 21.57
CA ASN A 160 -26.11 16.31 21.39
C ASN A 160 -27.01 17.44 20.81
N GLY A 161 -27.74 17.16 19.72
CA GLY A 161 -28.87 18.01 19.32
C GLY A 161 -29.37 17.85 17.87
N THR A 162 -30.47 17.12 17.73
CA THR A 162 -31.58 17.21 16.76
C THR A 162 -31.39 17.86 15.38
N SER A 163 -31.67 17.06 14.36
CA SER A 163 -31.77 17.37 12.94
C SER A 163 -32.78 18.50 12.62
N SER A 164 -32.37 19.46 11.79
CA SER A 164 -33.32 20.17 10.91
C SER A 164 -32.74 20.29 9.51
N SER A 165 -33.52 19.82 8.54
CA SER A 165 -33.25 19.84 7.11
C SER A 165 -33.27 21.25 6.53
N GLY A 166 -32.28 21.54 5.68
CA GLY A 166 -32.22 22.74 4.85
C GLY A 166 -31.17 22.55 3.76
N SER A 167 -31.64 22.46 2.52
CA SER A 167 -30.97 22.11 1.26
C SER A 167 -29.67 22.87 0.96
N MET A 168 -28.59 22.14 0.63
CA MET A 168 -27.56 22.55 -0.34
C MET A 168 -26.82 21.32 -0.90
N GLU A 169 -26.29 21.50 -2.11
CA GLU A 169 -26.04 20.53 -3.19
C GLU A 169 -25.18 19.29 -2.91
N SER A 170 -25.50 18.22 -3.63
CA SER A 170 -24.96 16.87 -3.48
C SER A 170 -23.56 16.71 -4.07
N TYR A 171 -22.57 16.48 -3.21
CA TYR A 171 -21.44 15.61 -3.52
C TYR A 171 -21.60 14.33 -2.72
N MET A 172 -21.73 13.21 -3.43
CA MET A 172 -22.08 11.88 -2.94
C MET A 172 -21.17 11.41 -1.79
N TYR A 173 -21.63 11.61 -0.56
CA TYR A 173 -21.22 10.83 0.60
C TYR A 173 -22.08 9.56 0.64
N SER A 174 -21.49 8.37 0.53
CA SER A 174 -22.14 7.17 1.03
C SER A 174 -22.04 7.19 2.56
N GLU A 175 -23.18 7.35 3.22
CA GLU A 175 -23.35 7.36 4.67
C GLU A 175 -22.86 6.04 5.30
N ASN A 176 -21.82 6.10 6.14
CA ASN A 176 -21.66 5.12 7.22
C ASN A 176 -22.35 5.69 8.45
N SER A 177 -23.60 5.26 8.65
CA SER A 177 -24.35 5.51 9.88
C SER A 177 -23.61 4.88 11.07
N TYR A 178 -23.19 5.71 12.03
CA TYR A 178 -22.67 5.27 13.32
C TYR A 178 -23.79 5.33 14.36
N GLY A 179 -24.38 4.18 14.66
CA GLY A 179 -25.24 3.97 15.81
C GLY A 179 -25.10 2.54 16.32
N GLY A 180 -24.88 2.39 17.63
CA GLY A 180 -24.98 1.10 18.33
C GLY A 180 -23.77 0.17 18.21
N GLU A 181 -23.66 -0.77 19.15
CA GLU A 181 -22.49 -1.60 19.40
C GLU A 181 -22.12 -2.59 18.27
N LYS A 182 -20.81 -2.66 17.97
CA LYS A 182 -20.01 -3.80 17.42
C LYS A 182 -20.57 -4.59 16.22
N GLU A 183 -20.26 -4.14 15.01
CA GLU A 183 -20.19 -5.00 13.81
C GLU A 183 -18.73 -5.23 13.37
N PRO A 184 -18.34 -6.46 12.97
CA PRO A 184 -17.02 -6.76 12.40
C PRO A 184 -16.78 -5.90 11.16
N THR A 185 -15.72 -5.09 11.15
CA THR A 185 -15.42 -4.22 10.01
C THR A 185 -13.95 -4.29 9.62
N ALA A 186 -13.69 -4.39 8.32
CA ALA A 186 -12.39 -4.11 7.72
C ALA A 186 -12.42 -2.67 7.21
N VAL A 187 -11.40 -1.89 7.58
CA VAL A 187 -11.18 -0.55 7.04
C VAL A 187 -9.92 -0.62 6.18
N TRP A 188 -10.11 -0.47 4.87
CA TRP A 188 -9.07 -0.38 3.87
C TRP A 188 -8.90 1.07 3.40
N ASN A 189 -7.64 1.44 3.15
CA ASN A 189 -7.23 2.83 3.04
C ASN A 189 -7.03 3.31 1.58
N ASN A 190 -6.73 2.41 0.64
CA ASN A 190 -6.92 2.68 -0.78
C ASN A 190 -8.43 2.55 -1.06
N ARG A 191 -9.05 3.40 -1.90
CA ARG A 191 -10.51 3.31 -2.20
C ARG A 191 -10.80 2.95 -3.64
N VAL A 192 -9.75 2.62 -4.40
CA VAL A 192 -9.85 2.11 -5.78
C VAL A 192 -9.22 0.74 -5.75
N LYS A 193 -10.00 -0.30 -6.07
CA LYS A 193 -9.49 -1.66 -6.24
C LYS A 193 -8.21 -1.61 -7.06
N GLU A 194 -7.13 -2.09 -6.47
CA GLU A 194 -5.82 -2.03 -7.09
C GLU A 194 -5.59 -3.36 -7.79
N ASN A 195 -5.74 -3.37 -9.11
CA ASN A 195 -5.35 -4.55 -9.85
C ASN A 195 -3.82 -4.57 -9.97
N ILE A 196 -3.19 -5.46 -9.18
CA ILE A 196 -1.73 -5.55 -9.09
C ILE A 196 -1.06 -6.00 -10.39
N HIS A 197 -1.81 -6.63 -11.32
CA HIS A 197 -1.31 -6.92 -12.67
C HIS A 197 -2.45 -7.23 -13.68
N PRO A 198 -3.11 -6.21 -14.25
CA PRO A 198 -4.33 -6.39 -15.05
C PRO A 198 -4.13 -7.31 -16.25
N ALA A 199 -2.99 -7.16 -16.93
CA ALA A 199 -2.67 -7.95 -18.10
C ALA A 199 -2.47 -9.44 -17.79
N MET A 200 -2.07 -9.81 -16.57
CA MET A 200 -1.85 -11.23 -16.22
C MET A 200 -3.12 -11.87 -15.65
N GLN A 201 -3.93 -11.09 -14.95
CA GLN A 201 -5.19 -11.57 -14.35
C GLN A 201 -6.32 -11.71 -15.37
N ASN A 202 -6.33 -10.91 -16.45
CA ASN A 202 -7.41 -10.93 -17.46
C ASN A 202 -7.17 -11.89 -18.64
N LEU A 203 -6.09 -12.69 -18.62
CA LEU A 203 -5.82 -13.64 -19.70
C LEU A 203 -6.73 -14.87 -19.62
N THR A 204 -7.33 -15.22 -20.75
CA THR A 204 -8.08 -16.46 -20.93
C THR A 204 -7.15 -17.66 -20.74
N PRO A 205 -7.53 -18.69 -19.96
CA PRO A 205 -6.73 -19.91 -19.81
C PRO A 205 -6.39 -20.52 -21.17
N ILE A 206 -5.14 -20.97 -21.32
CA ILE A 206 -4.73 -21.71 -22.52
C ILE A 206 -5.33 -23.11 -22.44
N THR A 207 -5.85 -23.62 -23.56
CA THR A 207 -6.35 -24.99 -23.64
C THR A 207 -5.22 -25.97 -23.26
N PRO A 208 -5.45 -26.88 -22.32
CA PRO A 208 -4.48 -27.89 -21.94
C PRO A 208 -3.89 -28.62 -23.13
N THR A 209 -2.59 -28.88 -23.05
CA THR A 209 -1.86 -29.71 -24.00
C THR A 209 -1.33 -30.90 -23.22
N ASP A 210 -1.58 -32.14 -23.65
CA ASP A 210 -1.04 -33.32 -22.95
C ASP A 210 0.51 -33.42 -22.98
N GLU A 211 1.16 -32.42 -23.58
CA GLU A 211 2.60 -32.19 -23.65
C GLU A 211 2.96 -30.84 -22.99
N LEU A 212 4.20 -30.72 -22.51
CA LEU A 212 4.72 -29.45 -21.99
C LEU A 212 4.81 -28.41 -23.11
N ARG A 213 4.16 -27.28 -22.92
CA ARG A 213 4.23 -26.09 -23.79
C ARG A 213 4.55 -24.85 -22.98
N ILE A 214 5.39 -23.97 -23.52
CA ILE A 214 5.67 -22.65 -22.96
C ILE A 214 5.27 -21.60 -23.99
N TYR A 215 4.48 -20.61 -23.52
CA TYR A 215 4.04 -19.48 -24.33
C TYR A 215 4.58 -18.18 -23.76
N ALA A 216 5.01 -17.26 -24.64
CA ALA A 216 5.33 -15.87 -24.31
C ALA A 216 4.38 -14.94 -25.06
N ASN A 217 3.54 -14.17 -24.36
CA ASN A 217 2.45 -13.36 -24.95
C ASN A 217 1.66 -14.14 -26.04
N ASP A 218 1.26 -15.37 -25.72
CA ASP A 218 0.54 -16.31 -26.60
C ASP A 218 1.33 -16.83 -27.82
N THR A 219 2.61 -16.51 -27.95
CA THR A 219 3.53 -17.14 -28.93
C THR A 219 4.13 -18.40 -28.34
N ASP A 220 3.99 -19.56 -29.00
CA ASP A 220 4.61 -20.81 -28.58
C ASP A 220 6.15 -20.71 -28.74
N ILE A 221 6.86 -20.81 -27.62
CA ILE A 221 8.33 -20.75 -27.57
C ILE A 221 8.95 -22.10 -27.14
N THR A 222 8.16 -23.17 -27.09
CA THR A 222 8.54 -24.46 -26.50
C THR A 222 9.82 -25.03 -27.11
N GLU A 223 10.00 -24.93 -28.42
CA GLU A 223 11.18 -25.49 -29.12
C GLU A 223 12.44 -24.63 -28.93
N MET A 224 12.30 -23.39 -28.48
CA MET A 224 13.40 -22.43 -28.37
C MET A 224 13.99 -22.37 -26.96
N ILE A 225 13.32 -22.97 -25.97
CA ILE A 225 13.72 -22.89 -24.57
C ILE A 225 14.68 -24.01 -24.15
N GLY A 226 15.68 -23.65 -23.36
CA GLY A 226 16.59 -24.55 -22.67
C GLY A 226 16.70 -24.21 -21.18
N ASN A 227 17.32 -25.10 -20.41
CA ASN A 227 17.62 -24.90 -18.98
C ASN A 227 16.41 -24.44 -18.13
N LEU A 228 15.21 -24.93 -18.46
CA LEU A 228 14.00 -24.60 -17.72
C LEU A 228 14.14 -25.04 -16.26
N SER A 229 14.02 -24.09 -15.35
CA SER A 229 14.05 -24.30 -13.91
C SER A 229 12.89 -23.57 -13.25
N TRP A 230 12.36 -24.17 -12.20
CA TRP A 230 11.22 -23.67 -11.46
C TRP A 230 11.47 -23.85 -9.97
N LYS A 231 11.25 -22.78 -9.20
CA LYS A 231 11.49 -22.74 -7.76
C LYS A 231 10.29 -22.10 -7.06
N ASN A 232 9.80 -22.78 -6.03
CA ASN A 232 8.87 -22.27 -5.04
C ASN A 232 9.49 -22.49 -3.66
N SER A 233 9.49 -21.48 -2.79
CA SER A 233 10.05 -21.58 -1.45
C SER A 233 9.04 -21.09 -0.42
N ILE A 234 8.96 -21.78 0.72
CA ILE A 234 8.12 -21.35 1.85
C ILE A 234 8.51 -19.96 2.39
N TYR A 235 9.74 -19.49 2.13
CA TYR A 235 10.24 -18.19 2.57
C TYR A 235 9.96 -17.08 1.55
N GLU A 236 9.88 -17.43 0.27
CA GLU A 236 9.72 -16.51 -0.86
C GLU A 236 8.36 -16.81 -1.52
N LEU A 237 7.38 -15.95 -1.26
CA LEU A 237 6.02 -16.12 -1.79
C LEU A 237 5.91 -16.09 -3.31
N ALA A 238 6.93 -15.56 -3.96
CA ALA A 238 7.01 -15.53 -5.40
C ALA A 238 7.48 -16.89 -5.89
N THR A 239 6.66 -17.52 -6.73
CA THR A 239 7.14 -18.61 -7.55
C THR A 239 8.00 -18.03 -8.67
N THR A 240 9.25 -18.47 -8.77
CA THR A 240 10.17 -18.01 -9.81
C THR A 240 10.46 -19.12 -10.81
N MET A 241 10.49 -18.76 -12.09
CA MET A 241 10.91 -19.62 -13.19
C MET A 241 12.08 -18.97 -13.91
N SER A 242 12.97 -19.79 -14.46
CA SER A 242 14.03 -19.33 -15.35
C SER A 242 14.17 -20.27 -16.53
N PHE A 243 14.47 -19.72 -17.69
CA PHE A 243 14.84 -20.48 -18.87
C PHE A 243 15.80 -19.64 -19.72
N ASP A 244 16.47 -20.31 -20.64
CA ASP A 244 17.32 -19.68 -21.63
C ASP A 244 16.69 -19.85 -23.03
N ILE A 245 16.83 -18.86 -23.91
CA ILE A 245 16.48 -18.98 -25.33
C ILE A 245 17.76 -18.83 -26.16
N ALA A 246 17.93 -19.73 -27.13
CA ALA A 246 19.07 -19.68 -28.05
C ALA A 246 19.04 -18.41 -28.92
N LYS A 247 20.22 -17.82 -29.15
CA LYS A 247 20.42 -16.74 -30.12
C LYS A 247 20.80 -17.32 -31.47
N THR A 248 20.24 -16.74 -32.51
CA THR A 248 20.67 -17.01 -33.89
C THR A 248 21.54 -15.88 -34.41
N ASP A 249 22.67 -16.22 -35.03
CA ASP A 249 23.50 -15.30 -35.79
C ASP A 249 23.05 -15.20 -37.26
N ALA A 250 22.18 -16.11 -37.70
CA ALA A 250 21.58 -16.10 -39.02
C ALA A 250 20.58 -14.95 -39.16
N ALA A 251 20.92 -13.95 -39.98
CA ALA A 251 20.11 -12.75 -40.16
C ALA A 251 18.66 -13.03 -40.57
N TYR A 252 18.40 -14.10 -41.32
CA TYR A 252 17.06 -14.48 -41.78
C TYR A 252 16.19 -15.17 -40.71
N LEU A 253 16.79 -15.68 -39.62
CA LEU A 253 16.04 -16.29 -38.51
C LEU A 253 15.66 -15.28 -37.42
N LYS A 254 16.29 -14.10 -37.41
CA LYS A 254 16.04 -13.06 -36.39
C LYS A 254 14.58 -12.60 -36.35
N ASP A 255 13.93 -12.52 -37.51
CA ASP A 255 12.52 -12.10 -37.62
C ASP A 255 11.54 -13.27 -37.40
N LEU A 256 12.03 -14.51 -37.40
CA LEU A 256 11.23 -15.74 -37.18
C LEU A 256 11.31 -16.24 -35.73
N MET A 257 12.30 -15.80 -34.96
CA MET A 257 12.48 -16.16 -33.56
C MET A 257 11.89 -15.10 -32.65
N TYR A 258 10.88 -15.48 -31.86
CA TYR A 258 10.37 -14.60 -30.82
C TYR A 258 11.45 -14.36 -29.77
N THR A 259 11.78 -13.09 -29.52
CA THR A 259 12.75 -12.69 -28.50
C THR A 259 12.00 -12.05 -27.34
N PRO A 260 11.77 -12.77 -26.22
CA PRO A 260 11.02 -12.24 -25.09
C PRO A 260 11.66 -11.00 -24.49
N GLN A 261 10.83 -10.10 -23.99
CA GLN A 261 11.23 -8.85 -23.35
C GLN A 261 10.81 -8.82 -21.88
N VAL A 262 11.47 -7.98 -21.08
CA VAL A 262 11.01 -7.69 -19.71
C VAL A 262 9.59 -7.13 -19.78
N GLY A 263 8.68 -7.70 -18.98
CA GLY A 263 7.25 -7.40 -19.02
C GLY A 263 6.40 -8.42 -19.79
N ASP A 264 7.00 -9.28 -20.62
CA ASP A 264 6.26 -10.35 -21.30
C ASP A 264 5.68 -11.35 -20.31
N ILE A 265 4.50 -11.87 -20.63
CA ILE A 265 3.81 -12.87 -19.82
C ILE A 265 4.18 -14.27 -20.32
N ILE A 266 4.73 -15.07 -19.42
CA ILE A 266 5.10 -16.46 -19.65
C ILE A 266 4.07 -17.38 -19.03
N ARG A 267 3.63 -18.38 -19.80
CA ARG A 267 2.62 -19.36 -19.42
C ARG A 267 3.14 -20.76 -19.70
N MET A 268 3.12 -21.62 -18.68
CA MET A 268 3.50 -23.03 -18.79
C MET A 268 2.27 -23.90 -18.74
N VAL A 269 2.11 -24.74 -19.76
CA VAL A 269 0.92 -25.56 -19.96
C VAL A 269 1.32 -27.01 -20.12
N THR A 270 0.63 -27.88 -19.39
CA THR A 270 0.60 -29.32 -19.58
C THR A 270 -0.88 -29.71 -19.70
N ASN A 271 -1.33 -30.75 -19.02
CA ASN A 271 -2.76 -31.08 -18.82
C ASN A 271 -3.57 -29.95 -18.14
N ALA A 272 -2.93 -28.88 -17.67
CA ALA A 272 -3.52 -27.62 -17.26
C ALA A 272 -2.48 -26.49 -17.41
N GLU A 273 -2.90 -25.22 -17.33
CA GLU A 273 -1.95 -24.12 -17.12
C GLU A 273 -1.42 -24.24 -15.68
N ILE A 274 -0.12 -24.53 -15.51
CA ILE A 274 0.47 -24.81 -14.19
C ILE A 274 1.29 -23.63 -13.65
N PHE A 275 1.68 -22.69 -14.51
CA PHE A 275 2.40 -21.49 -14.10
C PHE A 275 2.08 -20.32 -15.03
N ARG A 276 1.94 -19.14 -14.43
CA ARG A 276 1.75 -17.86 -15.11
C ARG A 276 2.59 -16.80 -14.40
N GLY A 277 3.45 -16.11 -15.14
CA GLY A 277 4.32 -15.09 -14.57
C GLY A 277 4.80 -14.07 -15.60
N VAL A 278 5.50 -13.06 -15.12
CA VAL A 278 6.05 -11.96 -15.92
C VAL A 278 7.58 -12.03 -15.94
N ILE A 279 8.20 -11.74 -17.09
CA ILE A 279 9.65 -11.58 -17.17
C ILE A 279 10.06 -10.34 -16.37
N THR A 280 10.82 -10.55 -15.30
CA THR A 280 11.34 -9.49 -14.43
C THR A 280 12.79 -9.11 -14.74
N LYS A 281 13.53 -10.02 -15.38
CA LYS A 281 14.92 -9.83 -15.79
C LYS A 281 15.20 -10.57 -17.09
N ALA A 282 15.88 -9.90 -18.01
CA ALA A 282 16.52 -10.50 -19.17
C ALA A 282 18.03 -10.22 -19.09
N ASP A 283 18.84 -11.26 -19.30
CA ASP A 283 20.29 -11.18 -19.39
C ASP A 283 20.71 -11.63 -20.78
N ASP A 284 21.20 -10.69 -21.58
CA ASP A 284 21.62 -10.87 -22.96
C ASP A 284 23.14 -10.87 -23.13
N GLY A 285 23.91 -10.99 -22.03
CA GLY A 285 25.36 -10.93 -22.08
C GLY A 285 26.02 -12.14 -22.73
N ASP A 286 25.35 -13.29 -22.76
CA ASP A 286 25.89 -14.51 -23.39
C ASP A 286 25.80 -14.44 -24.92
N LYS A 287 26.82 -14.95 -25.60
CA LYS A 287 26.92 -14.89 -27.07
C LYS A 287 25.84 -15.74 -27.76
N ASN A 288 25.45 -16.86 -27.14
CA ASN A 288 24.66 -17.91 -27.77
C ASN A 288 23.25 -18.03 -27.18
N SER A 289 22.95 -17.35 -26.08
CA SER A 289 21.67 -17.45 -25.38
C SER A 289 21.29 -16.16 -24.66
N ASN A 290 19.98 -15.95 -24.47
CA ASN A 290 19.44 -14.99 -23.52
C ASN A 290 18.88 -15.76 -22.33
N LYS A 291 19.10 -15.27 -21.11
CA LYS A 291 18.58 -15.87 -19.88
C LYS A 291 17.47 -15.01 -19.31
N TYR A 292 16.37 -15.64 -18.91
CA TYR A 292 15.20 -14.93 -18.40
C TYR A 292 14.86 -15.37 -16.99
N THR A 293 14.46 -14.41 -16.15
CA THR A 293 13.90 -14.66 -14.83
C THR A 293 12.46 -14.17 -14.80
N ILE A 294 11.57 -15.07 -14.43
CA ILE A 294 10.13 -14.91 -14.47
C ILE A 294 9.60 -15.06 -13.04
N ALA A 295 8.66 -14.21 -12.66
CA ALA A 295 8.02 -14.26 -11.35
C ALA A 295 6.50 -14.24 -11.49
N ASP A 296 5.81 -15.00 -10.64
CA ASP A 296 4.34 -15.03 -10.59
C ASP A 296 3.72 -13.79 -9.92
N LEU A 297 2.40 -13.79 -9.77
CA LEU A 297 1.66 -12.76 -9.04
C LEU A 297 2.12 -12.57 -7.59
N GLY A 298 2.61 -13.63 -6.93
CA GLY A 298 3.10 -13.60 -5.55
C GLY A 298 4.28 -12.64 -5.36
N TRP A 299 5.06 -12.40 -6.41
CA TRP A 299 6.14 -11.41 -6.40
C TRP A 299 5.68 -9.99 -6.11
N TYR A 300 4.51 -9.60 -6.63
CA TYR A 300 3.93 -8.28 -6.40
C TYR A 300 3.50 -8.11 -4.94
N LEU A 301 3.01 -9.17 -4.28
CA LEU A 301 2.62 -9.10 -2.87
C LEU A 301 3.78 -8.81 -1.91
N ASN A 302 5.01 -9.18 -2.29
CA ASN A 302 6.22 -8.86 -1.53
C ASN A 302 6.66 -7.40 -1.72
N LYS A 303 6.11 -6.70 -2.72
CA LYS A 303 6.49 -5.33 -3.09
C LYS A 303 5.39 -4.31 -2.82
N THR A 304 4.13 -4.76 -2.78
CA THR A 304 2.97 -3.94 -2.51
C THR A 304 2.78 -3.80 -1.01
N SER A 305 3.06 -2.62 -0.47
CA SER A 305 2.70 -2.25 0.91
C SER A 305 1.26 -1.76 0.98
N GLN A 306 0.53 -2.22 1.98
CA GLN A 306 -0.85 -1.80 2.24
C GLN A 306 -1.06 -1.48 3.71
N THR A 307 -2.11 -0.70 3.98
CA THR A 307 -2.58 -0.42 5.33
C THR A 307 -3.99 -0.96 5.51
N TYR A 308 -4.17 -1.88 6.46
CA TYR A 308 -5.45 -2.49 6.80
C TYR A 308 -5.72 -2.32 8.29
N GLN A 309 -6.92 -1.91 8.65
CA GLN A 309 -7.41 -1.97 10.03
C GLN A 309 -8.55 -2.98 10.12
N PHE A 310 -8.32 -4.05 10.88
CA PHE A 310 -9.30 -5.08 11.15
C PHE A 310 -9.88 -4.91 12.55
N LYS A 311 -11.20 -4.74 12.62
CA LYS A 311 -11.94 -4.59 13.88
C LYS A 311 -12.76 -5.84 14.14
N ASN A 312 -12.09 -6.88 14.65
CA ASN A 312 -12.71 -8.14 15.07
C ASN A 312 -13.40 -8.91 13.94
N ILE A 313 -12.71 -9.08 12.82
CA ILE A 313 -13.16 -9.89 11.68
C ILE A 313 -12.44 -11.25 11.71
N SER A 314 -13.08 -12.31 11.19
CA SER A 314 -12.40 -13.61 11.07
C SER A 314 -11.21 -13.50 10.10
N ALA A 315 -10.17 -14.28 10.35
CA ALA A 315 -8.98 -14.34 9.50
C ALA A 315 -9.33 -14.70 8.04
N ALA A 316 -10.28 -15.63 7.84
CA ALA A 316 -10.77 -15.97 6.51
C ALA A 316 -11.38 -14.75 5.80
N ASN A 317 -12.20 -13.95 6.49
CA ASN A 317 -12.81 -12.77 5.90
C ASN A 317 -11.78 -11.64 5.71
N ALA A 318 -10.84 -11.45 6.63
CA ALA A 318 -9.74 -10.50 6.45
C ALA A 318 -8.93 -10.78 5.17
N ILE A 319 -8.62 -12.05 4.90
CA ILE A 319 -7.91 -12.47 3.69
C ILE A 319 -8.76 -12.24 2.44
N LYS A 320 -10.08 -12.53 2.50
CA LYS A 320 -11.01 -12.25 1.39
C LYS A 320 -11.07 -10.77 1.06
N GLU A 321 -11.13 -9.89 2.06
CA GLU A 321 -11.10 -8.44 1.85
C GLU A 321 -9.79 -8.02 1.16
N ILE A 322 -8.63 -8.45 1.68
CA ILE A 322 -7.31 -8.15 1.08
C ILE A 322 -7.25 -8.60 -0.39
N CYS A 323 -7.71 -9.82 -0.69
CA CYS A 323 -7.67 -10.34 -2.06
C CYS A 323 -8.65 -9.60 -2.98
N ASN A 324 -9.86 -9.31 -2.51
CA ASN A 324 -10.85 -8.55 -3.27
C ASN A 324 -10.37 -7.13 -3.61
N ASP A 325 -9.67 -6.50 -2.67
CA ASP A 325 -9.09 -5.16 -2.84
C ASP A 325 -7.97 -5.16 -3.89
N LEU A 326 -7.18 -6.25 -3.95
CA LEU A 326 -6.09 -6.43 -4.92
C LEU A 326 -6.54 -7.09 -6.24
N SER A 327 -7.84 -7.31 -6.41
CA SER A 327 -8.43 -8.06 -7.54
C SER A 327 -7.86 -9.47 -7.73
N ILE A 328 -7.49 -10.13 -6.64
CA ILE A 328 -6.94 -11.49 -6.62
C ILE A 328 -8.07 -12.49 -6.37
N SER A 329 -8.24 -13.45 -7.27
CA SER A 329 -9.13 -14.59 -7.04
C SER A 329 -8.55 -15.53 -5.99
N ILE A 330 -9.40 -16.10 -5.14
CA ILE A 330 -9.04 -17.11 -4.15
C ILE A 330 -9.53 -18.47 -4.64
N VAL A 331 -8.61 -19.40 -4.83
CA VAL A 331 -8.88 -20.77 -5.31
C VAL A 331 -9.08 -21.72 -4.13
N MET A 332 -8.29 -21.54 -3.07
CA MET A 332 -8.34 -22.39 -1.88
C MET A 332 -8.14 -21.54 -0.63
N LEU A 333 -9.05 -21.69 0.33
CA LEU A 333 -8.98 -21.03 1.64
C LEU A 333 -9.54 -21.99 2.70
N PRO A 334 -8.72 -22.43 3.67
CA PRO A 334 -9.19 -23.29 4.75
C PRO A 334 -10.07 -22.48 5.71
N GLU A 335 -10.76 -23.16 6.62
CA GLU A 335 -11.47 -22.49 7.70
C GLU A 335 -10.47 -21.82 8.66
N LEU A 336 -10.50 -20.49 8.70
CA LEU A 336 -9.65 -19.67 9.56
C LEU A 336 -10.55 -18.84 10.50
N THR A 337 -10.83 -19.38 11.67
CA THR A 337 -11.82 -18.85 12.64
C THR A 337 -11.25 -17.83 13.62
N ALA A 338 -9.93 -17.65 13.67
CA ALA A 338 -9.28 -16.67 14.54
C ALA A 338 -9.74 -15.25 14.19
N ASN A 339 -10.02 -14.42 15.20
CA ASN A 339 -10.44 -13.05 15.00
C ASN A 339 -9.24 -12.09 14.98
N ILE A 340 -9.19 -11.23 13.96
CA ILE A 340 -8.14 -10.24 13.77
C ILE A 340 -8.62 -8.88 14.29
N LYS A 341 -7.86 -8.33 15.25
CA LYS A 341 -8.05 -7.02 15.88
C LYS A 341 -6.76 -6.22 15.81
N GLN A 342 -6.29 -5.93 14.60
CA GLN A 342 -4.99 -5.29 14.40
C GLN A 342 -5.04 -4.25 13.28
N ILE A 343 -4.17 -3.26 13.42
CA ILE A 343 -3.82 -2.32 12.36
C ILE A 343 -2.48 -2.76 11.77
N TYR A 344 -2.46 -3.03 10.48
CA TYR A 344 -1.26 -3.19 9.69
C TYR A 344 -1.01 -1.86 8.99
N PHE A 345 0.14 -1.24 9.26
CA PHE A 345 0.51 0.05 8.70
C PHE A 345 1.76 -0.11 7.84
N ASP A 346 1.64 0.26 6.56
CA ASP A 346 2.72 0.20 5.57
C ASP A 346 3.48 -1.15 5.61
N LYS A 347 2.72 -2.24 5.63
CA LYS A 347 3.25 -3.60 5.62
C LYS A 347 3.02 -4.21 4.24
N THR A 348 3.98 -5.00 3.77
CA THR A 348 3.79 -5.74 2.53
C THR A 348 2.59 -6.67 2.68
N VAL A 349 1.80 -6.86 1.62
CA VAL A 349 0.64 -7.75 1.67
C VAL A 349 1.07 -9.15 2.10
N SER A 350 2.25 -9.60 1.66
CA SER A 350 2.93 -10.80 2.16
C SER A 350 2.98 -10.86 3.68
N ASP A 351 3.51 -9.82 4.33
CA ASP A 351 3.70 -9.80 5.78
C ASP A 351 2.37 -9.80 6.53
N ILE A 352 1.36 -9.10 5.97
CA ILE A 352 0.02 -9.07 6.53
C ILE A 352 -0.62 -10.47 6.49
N LEU A 353 -0.55 -11.15 5.34
CA LEU A 353 -1.08 -12.50 5.18
C LEU A 353 -0.35 -13.49 6.10
N LYS A 354 0.99 -13.41 6.19
CA LYS A 354 1.78 -14.24 7.10
C LYS A 354 1.35 -14.06 8.55
N ASP A 355 1.25 -12.82 9.02
CA ASP A 355 0.86 -12.51 10.40
C ASP A 355 -0.58 -12.95 10.72
N ILE A 356 -1.52 -12.82 9.77
CA ILE A 356 -2.88 -13.36 9.93
C ILE A 356 -2.86 -14.89 10.06
N LEU A 357 -2.11 -15.60 9.21
CA LEU A 357 -2.01 -17.06 9.26
C LEU A 357 -1.28 -17.56 10.51
N GLU A 358 -0.29 -16.80 10.99
CA GLU A 358 0.44 -17.09 12.22
C GLU A 358 -0.51 -17.03 13.44
N LYS A 359 -1.43 -16.06 13.47
CA LYS A 359 -2.51 -15.99 14.47
C LYS A 359 -3.52 -17.13 14.37
N CYS A 360 -3.58 -17.84 13.25
CA CYS A 360 -4.38 -19.05 13.08
C CYS A 360 -3.63 -20.33 13.51
N GLY A 361 -2.41 -20.21 14.06
CA GLY A 361 -1.61 -21.33 14.54
C GLY A 361 -0.42 -21.71 13.65
N GLY A 362 -0.13 -20.93 12.61
CA GLY A 362 1.14 -20.98 11.86
C GLY A 362 1.41 -22.21 11.00
N ASN A 363 0.51 -23.20 10.97
CA ASN A 363 0.67 -24.44 10.22
C ASN A 363 0.12 -24.35 8.78
N TYR A 364 0.24 -23.18 8.15
CA TYR A 364 -0.33 -22.91 6.82
C TYR A 364 0.76 -22.47 5.86
N ASN A 365 0.61 -22.85 4.60
CA ASN A 365 1.37 -22.31 3.49
C ASN A 365 0.41 -21.64 2.49
N PHE A 366 0.95 -20.75 1.67
CA PHE A 366 0.20 -20.11 0.60
C PHE A 366 1.06 -19.87 -0.63
N ASP A 367 0.47 -20.05 -1.80
CA ASP A 367 1.11 -19.90 -3.10
C ASP A 367 0.12 -19.41 -4.16
N PHE A 368 0.63 -19.16 -5.37
CA PHE A 368 -0.19 -18.75 -6.51
C PHE A 368 -0.23 -19.82 -7.59
N VAL A 369 -1.43 -20.04 -8.11
CA VAL A 369 -1.67 -20.73 -9.38
C VAL A 369 -2.26 -19.74 -10.38
N PRO A 370 -2.29 -20.06 -11.68
CA PRO A 370 -2.88 -19.18 -12.70
C PRO A 370 -4.30 -18.71 -12.37
N GLU A 371 -5.09 -19.54 -11.68
CA GLU A 371 -6.46 -19.23 -11.26
C GLU A 371 -6.54 -18.32 -10.01
N GLY A 372 -5.46 -18.18 -9.24
CA GLY A 372 -5.41 -17.29 -8.08
C GLY A 372 -4.63 -17.81 -6.87
N LEU A 373 -4.89 -17.20 -5.71
CA LEU A 373 -4.25 -17.50 -4.44
C LEU A 373 -4.78 -18.82 -3.86
N ARG A 374 -3.87 -19.67 -3.38
CA ARG A 374 -4.21 -20.84 -2.55
C ARG A 374 -3.59 -20.68 -1.17
N ILE A 375 -4.38 -21.00 -0.16
CA ILE A 375 -3.92 -21.17 1.21
C ILE A 375 -4.30 -22.59 1.62
N TYR A 376 -3.40 -23.30 2.27
CA TYR A 376 -3.61 -24.70 2.67
C TYR A 376 -2.74 -25.04 3.89
N LYS A 377 -3.11 -26.10 4.62
CA LYS A 377 -2.31 -26.56 5.75
C LYS A 377 -1.04 -27.24 5.25
N ILE A 378 0.07 -27.06 5.95
CA ILE A 378 1.32 -27.74 5.61
C ILE A 378 1.10 -29.25 5.71
N GLY A 379 1.36 -29.96 4.60
CA GLY A 379 1.17 -31.41 4.48
C GLY A 379 -0.12 -31.84 3.80
N ASP A 380 -1.08 -30.93 3.54
CA ASP A 380 -2.36 -31.29 2.89
C ASP A 380 -2.22 -31.47 1.37
N LEU A 381 -1.22 -30.83 0.74
CA LEU A 381 -0.96 -30.95 -0.69
C LEU A 381 0.23 -31.87 -0.95
N THR A 382 0.00 -32.90 -1.75
CA THR A 382 1.03 -33.80 -2.28
C THR A 382 1.23 -33.51 -3.76
N ALA A 383 2.40 -33.02 -4.15
CA ALA A 383 2.76 -32.87 -5.56
C ALA A 383 3.26 -34.21 -6.11
N ILE A 384 2.51 -34.80 -7.05
CA ILE A 384 2.95 -36.01 -7.78
C ILE A 384 3.51 -35.56 -9.13
N LEU A 385 4.84 -35.61 -9.27
CA LEU A 385 5.53 -35.35 -10.54
C LEU A 385 5.52 -36.62 -11.39
N ASN A 386 4.74 -36.62 -12.48
CA ASN A 386 4.78 -37.68 -13.49
C ASN A 386 5.68 -37.26 -14.66
N PHE A 387 6.92 -37.77 -14.69
CA PHE A 387 7.81 -37.59 -15.83
C PHE A 387 7.49 -38.64 -16.91
N LYS A 388 6.97 -38.20 -18.06
CA LYS A 388 6.93 -39.03 -19.28
C LYS A 388 8.19 -38.74 -20.09
N TRP A 389 9.14 -39.68 -20.08
CA TRP A 389 10.29 -39.62 -20.96
C TRP A 389 9.85 -39.92 -22.39
N ARG A 390 10.07 -38.98 -23.31
CA ARG A 390 10.03 -39.25 -24.75
C ARG A 390 11.45 -39.62 -25.16
N VAL A 391 11.69 -40.91 -25.37
CA VAL A 391 12.93 -41.38 -26.00
C VAL A 391 12.83 -40.95 -27.47
N MET A 392 13.72 -40.05 -27.92
CA MET A 392 13.92 -39.79 -29.35
C MET A 392 14.74 -40.92 -29.96
#